data_AF-A0A349JVL5-F1
#
_entry.id   AF-A0A349JVL5-F1
#
_cell.length_a   1.000
_cell.length_b   1.000
_cell.length_c   1.000
_cell.angle_alpha   90.00
_cell.angle_beta   90.00
_cell.angle_gamma   90.00
#
_symmetry.space_group_name_H-M   'P 1'
#
loop_
_entity.id
_entity.type
_entity.pdbx_description
1 polymer ?
#
loop_
_entity_poly.entity_id
_entity_poly.type
_entity_poly.pdbx_seq_one_letter_code
_entity_poly.pdbx_strand_id
1 'polypeptide(L)'
;HNLGEGLAIGSSYAVGEVALGTSLVFGFLLHNTTEGLGIVAPLARSRPSYGKLAALGLIAGVPTIFGAWIGGFSYSPTASVLFLAIGAGAIVQVIAVLGRSMGSGGREGFKSPLNAAGVVAGLIVMYATGLFVAA
;
A
#
# COMPACT_ATOMS: atom_id res chain seq x y z
N HIS A 1 3.50 7.13 -0.50
CA HIS A 1 2.38 6.56 0.29
C HIS A 1 2.90 5.72 1.46
N ASN A 2 3.97 4.93 1.31
CA ASN A 2 4.59 4.06 2.32
C ASN A 2 4.76 4.65 3.73
N LEU A 3 5.20 5.92 3.83
CA LEU A 3 5.29 6.60 5.13
C LEU A 3 3.93 6.67 5.84
N GLY A 4 2.86 7.02 5.12
CA GLY A 4 1.49 7.09 5.64
C GLY A 4 0.93 5.73 6.04
N GLU A 5 1.29 4.67 5.32
CA GLU A 5 0.94 3.29 5.68
C GLU A 5 1.60 2.88 6.99
N GLY A 6 2.89 3.22 7.13
CA GLY A 6 3.63 3.04 8.38
C GLY A 6 2.96 3.77 9.52
N LEU A 7 2.63 5.05 9.34
CA LEU A 7 1.92 5.86 10.34
C LEU A 7 0.62 5.19 10.79
N ALA A 8 -0.21 4.70 9.87
CA ALA A 8 -1.44 3.99 10.18
C ALA A 8 -1.20 2.68 10.97
N ILE A 9 -0.22 1.85 10.55
CA ILE A 9 0.17 0.63 11.27
C ILE A 9 0.62 0.98 12.70
N GLY A 10 1.58 1.88 12.84
CA GLY A 10 2.12 2.26 14.14
C GLY A 10 1.03 2.78 15.07
N SER A 11 0.19 3.69 14.59
CA SER A 11 -0.88 4.29 15.38
C SER A 11 -1.93 3.31 15.84
N SER A 12 -2.28 2.31 15.03
CA SER A 12 -3.21 1.25 15.44
C SER A 12 -2.68 0.45 16.64
N TYR A 13 -1.38 0.15 16.66
CA TYR A 13 -0.74 -0.48 17.82
C TYR A 13 -0.64 0.48 19.02
N ALA A 14 -0.36 1.76 18.79
CA ALA A 14 -0.28 2.76 19.86
C ALA A 14 -1.59 2.94 20.64
N VAL A 15 -2.74 2.71 19.99
CA VAL A 15 -4.07 2.74 20.63
C VAL A 15 -4.55 1.37 21.13
N GLY A 16 -3.72 0.32 21.02
CA GLY A 16 -4.04 -1.03 21.48
C GLY A 16 -4.89 -1.87 20.52
N GLU A 17 -5.16 -1.37 19.31
CA GLU A 17 -5.97 -2.06 18.29
C GLU A 17 -5.13 -3.07 17.49
N VAL A 18 -4.73 -4.16 18.15
CA VAL A 18 -3.82 -5.17 17.56
C VAL A 18 -4.41 -5.85 16.32
N ALA A 19 -5.71 -6.12 16.32
CA ALA A 19 -6.39 -6.74 15.17
C ALA A 19 -6.38 -5.80 13.94
N LEU A 20 -6.64 -4.51 14.16
CA LEU A 20 -6.54 -3.48 13.12
C LEU A 20 -5.11 -3.38 12.61
N GLY A 21 -4.12 -3.29 13.51
CA GLY A 21 -2.71 -3.20 13.12
C GLY A 21 -2.23 -4.40 12.33
N THR A 22 -2.63 -5.61 12.74
CA THR A 22 -2.33 -6.84 12.01
C THR A 22 -2.98 -6.83 10.63
N SER A 23 -4.25 -6.41 10.53
CA SER A 23 -4.98 -6.27 9.26
C SER A 23 -4.27 -5.29 8.32
N LEU A 24 -3.82 -4.15 8.85
CA LEU A 24 -3.10 -3.13 8.08
C LEU A 24 -1.74 -3.63 7.62
N VAL A 25 -0.99 -4.36 8.46
CA VAL A 25 0.31 -4.94 8.08
C VAL A 25 0.13 -5.91 6.90
N PHE A 26 -0.80 -6.87 6.99
CA PHE A 26 -1.01 -7.82 5.90
C PHE A 26 -1.63 -7.17 4.67
N GLY A 27 -2.58 -6.26 4.85
CA GLY A 27 -3.20 -5.50 3.78
C GLY A 27 -2.16 -4.71 2.99
N PHE A 28 -1.33 -3.92 3.68
CA PHE A 28 -0.29 -3.13 3.02
C PHE A 28 0.86 -3.99 2.49
N LEU A 29 1.20 -5.10 3.13
CA LEU A 29 2.19 -6.04 2.57
C LEU A 29 1.74 -6.53 1.18
N LEU A 30 0.50 -6.98 1.09
CA LEU A 30 -0.05 -7.54 -0.16
C LEU A 30 -0.17 -6.45 -1.24
N HIS A 31 -0.68 -5.28 -0.88
CA HIS A 31 -0.81 -4.12 -1.79
C HIS A 31 0.56 -3.65 -2.29
N ASN A 32 1.55 -3.49 -1.41
CA ASN A 32 2.88 -3.02 -1.79
C ASN A 32 3.60 -4.03 -2.68
N THR A 33 3.37 -5.33 -2.46
CA THR A 33 3.91 -6.40 -3.30
C THR A 33 3.37 -6.30 -4.72
N THR A 34 2.06 -6.08 -4.89
CA THR A 34 1.46 -5.95 -6.22
C THR A 34 1.79 -4.62 -6.89
N GLU A 35 1.88 -3.52 -6.14
CA GLU A 35 2.36 -2.22 -6.64
C GLU A 35 3.83 -2.32 -7.11
N GLY A 36 4.66 -3.04 -6.34
CA GLY A 36 6.07 -3.28 -6.67
C GLY A 36 6.26 -3.87 -8.06
N LEU A 37 5.39 -4.78 -8.50
CA LEU A 37 5.40 -5.33 -9.87
C LEU A 37 5.18 -4.22 -10.92
N GLY A 38 4.24 -3.30 -10.67
CA GLY A 38 4.00 -2.15 -11.53
C GLY A 38 5.17 -1.18 -11.59
N ILE A 39 5.82 -0.94 -10.45
CA ILE A 39 7.01 -0.08 -10.35
C ILE A 39 8.19 -0.66 -11.14
N VAL A 40 8.40 -1.98 -11.08
CA VAL A 40 9.54 -2.62 -11.77
C VAL A 40 9.25 -2.97 -13.24
N ALA A 41 7.99 -3.00 -13.67
CA ALA A 41 7.61 -3.35 -15.04
C ALA A 41 8.36 -2.53 -16.13
N PRO A 42 8.57 -1.20 -15.99
CA PRO A 42 9.36 -0.43 -16.94
C PRO A 42 10.84 -0.84 -17.00
N LEU A 43 11.40 -1.32 -15.88
CA LEU A 43 12.78 -1.78 -15.79
C LEU A 43 13.00 -3.14 -16.48
N ALA A 44 11.93 -3.89 -16.76
CA ALA A 44 12.00 -5.21 -17.41
C ALA A 44 12.62 -5.19 -18.82
N ARG A 45 12.64 -4.03 -19.49
CA ARG A 45 13.33 -3.85 -20.79
C ARG A 45 14.84 -3.67 -20.66
N SER A 46 15.36 -3.62 -19.44
CA SER A 46 16.78 -3.46 -19.12
C SER A 46 17.25 -4.61 -18.21
N ARG A 47 18.57 -4.76 -18.03
CA ARG A 47 19.13 -5.66 -17.01
C ARG A 47 19.60 -4.85 -15.80
N PRO A 48 18.70 -4.46 -14.87
CA PRO A 48 19.10 -3.74 -13.69
C PRO A 48 20.03 -4.62 -12.83
N SER A 49 21.05 -4.01 -12.22
CA SER A 49 21.88 -4.71 -11.24
C SER A 49 21.07 -5.03 -9.97
N TYR A 50 21.45 -6.09 -9.27
CA TYR A 50 20.84 -6.43 -7.97
C TYR A 50 20.93 -5.28 -6.96
N GLY A 51 22.04 -4.53 -6.97
CA GLY A 51 22.21 -3.34 -6.11
C GLY A 51 21.18 -2.25 -6.41
N LYS A 52 20.84 -2.03 -7.69
CA LYS A 52 19.80 -1.08 -8.07
C LYS A 52 18.41 -1.53 -7.60
N LEU A 53 18.10 -2.82 -7.73
CA LEU A 53 16.83 -3.37 -7.24
C LEU A 53 16.73 -3.26 -5.71
N ALA A 54 17.81 -3.59 -4.98
CA ALA A 54 17.86 -3.44 -3.53
C ALA A 54 17.68 -1.98 -3.11
N ALA A 55 18.35 -1.03 -3.77
CA ALA A 55 18.20 0.40 -3.49
C ALA A 55 16.76 0.89 -3.74
N LEU A 56 16.13 0.47 -4.84
CA LEU A 56 14.72 0.81 -5.10
C LEU A 56 13.79 0.21 -4.05
N GLY A 57 14.02 -1.04 -3.63
CA GLY A 57 13.27 -1.69 -2.56
C GLY A 57 13.43 -0.97 -1.22
N LEU A 58 14.64 -0.52 -0.88
CA LEU A 58 14.89 0.28 0.32
C LEU A 58 14.20 1.64 0.25
N ILE A 59 14.29 2.35 -0.88
CA ILE A 59 13.61 3.64 -1.06
C ILE A 59 12.09 3.50 -0.91
N ALA A 60 11.52 2.41 -1.42
CA ALA A 60 10.10 2.12 -1.27
C ALA A 60 9.72 1.73 0.17
N GLY A 61 10.45 0.80 0.79
CA GLY A 61 10.05 0.17 2.06
C GLY A 61 10.51 0.89 3.33
N VAL A 62 11.70 1.51 3.34
CA VAL A 62 12.25 2.18 4.54
C VAL A 62 11.31 3.27 5.10
N PRO A 63 10.64 4.09 4.28
CA PRO A 63 9.66 5.05 4.78
C PRO A 63 8.52 4.42 5.61
N THR A 64 8.09 3.19 5.29
CA THR A 64 7.07 2.48 6.10
C THR A 64 7.57 2.20 7.51
N ILE A 65 8.83 1.81 7.67
CA ILE A 65 9.44 1.54 8.99
C ILE A 65 9.44 2.81 9.83
N PHE A 66 9.90 3.93 9.26
CA PHE A 66 9.89 5.21 9.96
C PHE A 66 8.47 5.67 10.31
N GLY A 67 7.51 5.48 9.40
CA GLY A 67 6.11 5.77 9.67
C GLY A 67 5.58 4.95 10.84
N ALA A 68 5.87 3.64 10.88
CA ALA A 68 5.44 2.75 11.96
C ALA A 68 6.03 3.14 13.32
N TRP A 69 7.29 3.57 13.38
CA TRP A 69 7.86 4.11 14.60
C TRP A 69 7.20 5.42 15.02
N ILE A 70 7.05 6.37 14.10
CA ILE A 70 6.40 7.66 14.42
C ILE A 70 4.97 7.43 14.92
N GLY A 71 4.19 6.60 14.23
CA GLY A 71 2.82 6.27 14.64
C GLY A 71 2.77 5.49 15.96
N GLY A 72 3.66 4.52 16.14
CA GLY A 72 3.72 3.60 17.29
C GLY A 72 4.19 4.24 18.59
N PHE A 73 5.04 5.26 18.49
CA PHE A 73 5.50 6.04 19.65
C PHE A 73 4.64 7.30 19.90
N SER A 74 3.59 7.52 19.11
CA SER A 74 2.66 8.65 19.28
C SER A 74 1.41 8.21 20.04
N TYR A 75 1.49 8.17 21.37
CA TYR A 75 0.39 7.78 22.27
C TYR A 75 -0.67 8.87 22.42
N SER A 76 -1.35 9.25 21.33
CA SER A 76 -2.42 10.25 21.35
C SER A 76 -3.56 9.83 20.42
N PRO A 77 -4.81 9.72 20.91
CA PRO A 77 -5.97 9.39 20.07
C PRO A 77 -6.12 10.36 18.88
N THR A 78 -5.87 11.65 19.09
CA THR A 78 -5.95 12.66 18.03
C THR A 78 -4.87 12.46 16.97
N ALA A 79 -3.63 12.16 17.39
CA ALA A 79 -2.56 11.84 16.46
C ALA A 79 -2.86 10.55 15.68
N SER A 80 -3.40 9.53 16.35
CA SER A 80 -3.78 8.27 15.69
C SER A 80 -4.84 8.47 14.62
N VAL A 81 -5.88 9.27 14.89
CA VAL A 81 -6.89 9.62 13.87
C VAL A 81 -6.25 10.36 12.69
N LEU A 82 -5.37 11.32 12.95
CA LEU A 82 -4.63 12.03 11.90
C LEU A 82 -3.78 11.07 11.05
N PHE A 83 -3.05 10.16 11.69
CA PHE A 83 -2.17 9.20 11.03
C PHE A 83 -2.93 8.14 10.23
N LEU A 84 -4.05 7.63 10.75
CA LEU A 84 -5.00 6.79 10.01
C LEU A 84 -5.56 7.54 8.80
N ALA A 85 -5.94 8.82 8.94
CA ALA A 85 -6.43 9.63 7.84
C ALA A 85 -5.35 9.89 6.76
N ILE A 86 -4.10 10.11 7.16
CA ILE A 86 -2.95 10.21 6.25
C ILE A 86 -2.75 8.89 5.50
N GLY A 87 -2.81 7.75 6.19
CA GLY A 87 -2.74 6.43 5.58
C GLY A 87 -3.85 6.22 4.54
N ALA A 88 -5.10 6.50 4.89
CA ALA A 88 -6.23 6.42 3.97
C ALA A 88 -6.05 7.34 2.74
N GLY A 89 -5.64 8.60 2.96
CA GLY A 89 -5.36 9.55 1.89
C GLY A 89 -4.22 9.11 0.97
N ALA A 90 -3.21 8.44 1.52
CA ALA A 90 -2.10 7.88 0.75
C ALA A 90 -2.57 6.77 -0.21
N ILE A 91 -3.46 5.88 0.24
CA ILE A 91 -4.07 4.85 -0.62
C ILE A 91 -4.88 5.49 -1.75
N VAL A 92 -5.72 6.47 -1.43
CA VAL A 92 -6.51 7.22 -2.43
C VAL A 92 -5.59 7.87 -3.48
N GLN A 93 -4.48 8.45 -3.04
CA GLN A 93 -3.47 9.05 -3.93
C GLN A 93 -2.86 8.01 -4.88
N VAL A 94 -2.55 6.80 -4.42
CA VAL A 94 -2.02 5.71 -5.25
C VAL A 94 -3.05 5.26 -6.28
N ILE A 95 -4.29 5.00 -5.85
CA ILE A 95 -5.40 4.61 -6.74
C ILE A 95 -5.58 5.66 -7.85
N ALA A 96 -5.55 6.95 -7.51
CA ALA A 96 -5.68 8.03 -8.48
C ALA A 96 -4.49 8.11 -9.46
N VAL A 97 -3.27 7.79 -9.01
CA VAL A 97 -2.08 7.75 -9.89
C VAL A 97 -2.14 6.55 -10.84
N LEU A 98 -2.41 5.37 -10.31
CA LEU A 98 -2.52 4.13 -11.11
C LEU A 98 -3.67 4.22 -12.12
N GLY A 99 -4.84 4.72 -11.70
CA GLY A 99 -5.98 4.90 -12.58
C GLY A 99 -5.70 5.86 -13.74
N ARG A 100 -4.98 6.97 -13.48
CA ARG A 100 -4.53 7.89 -14.54
C ARG A 100 -3.52 7.25 -15.48
N SER A 101 -2.55 6.50 -14.95
CA SER A 101 -1.56 5.75 -15.74
C SER A 101 -2.25 4.77 -16.70
N MET A 102 -3.20 3.98 -16.22
CA MET A 102 -3.96 3.03 -17.02
C MET A 102 -4.80 3.70 -18.12
N GLY A 103 -5.31 4.91 -17.90
CA GLY A 103 -6.05 5.68 -18.91
C GLY A 103 -5.18 6.25 -20.03
N SER A 104 -3.88 6.50 -19.77
CA SER A 104 -2.97 7.17 -20.70
C SER A 104 -2.35 6.28 -21.78
N GLY A 105 -2.46 4.94 -21.65
CA GLY A 105 -1.69 3.96 -22.43
C GLY A 105 -2.30 3.44 -23.74
N GLY A 106 -3.49 3.90 -24.18
CA GLY A 106 -4.03 3.59 -25.51
C GLY A 106 -4.37 2.11 -25.77
N ARG A 107 -5.37 1.58 -25.06
CA ARG A 107 -6.37 0.58 -25.48
C ARG A 107 -7.21 0.25 -24.23
N GLU A 108 -8.44 0.73 -24.25
CA GLU A 108 -9.53 0.45 -23.30
C GLU A 108 -9.34 0.77 -21.80
N GLY A 109 -8.15 1.03 -21.25
CA GLY A 109 -8.01 1.46 -19.84
C GLY A 109 -8.80 0.55 -18.87
N PHE A 110 -9.66 1.13 -18.02
CA PHE A 110 -10.58 0.36 -17.16
C PHE A 110 -11.67 -0.43 -17.90
N LYS A 111 -11.97 -0.08 -19.15
CA LYS A 111 -12.95 -0.79 -20.00
C LYS A 111 -12.40 -2.11 -20.54
N SER A 112 -11.09 -2.35 -20.41
CA SER A 112 -10.50 -3.64 -20.76
C SER A 112 -11.03 -4.72 -19.81
N PRO A 113 -11.60 -5.83 -20.31
CA PRO A 113 -12.13 -6.90 -19.48
C PRO A 113 -11.11 -7.47 -18.49
N LEU A 114 -9.83 -7.54 -18.87
CA LEU A 114 -8.75 -8.01 -18.00
C LEU A 114 -8.46 -7.04 -16.85
N ASN A 115 -8.47 -5.73 -17.12
CA ASN A 115 -8.27 -4.73 -16.08
C ASN A 115 -9.45 -4.70 -15.12
N ALA A 116 -10.69 -4.80 -15.63
CA ALA A 116 -11.88 -4.89 -14.81
C ALA A 116 -11.87 -6.16 -13.93
N ALA A 117 -11.51 -7.31 -14.50
CA ALA A 117 -11.36 -8.56 -13.75
C ALA A 117 -10.28 -8.44 -12.67
N GLY A 118 -9.14 -7.80 -12.96
CA GLY A 118 -8.09 -7.53 -11.98
C GLY A 118 -8.55 -6.67 -10.81
N VAL A 119 -9.33 -5.61 -11.07
CA VAL A 119 -9.92 -4.77 -10.02
C VAL A 119 -10.89 -5.58 -9.15
N VAL A 120 -11.79 -6.34 -9.76
CA VAL A 120 -12.76 -7.17 -9.03
C VAL A 120 -12.05 -8.22 -8.19
N ALA A 121 -11.05 -8.92 -8.76
CA ALA A 121 -10.24 -9.89 -8.04
C ALA A 121 -9.51 -9.23 -6.85
N GLY A 122 -8.94 -8.04 -7.05
CA GLY A 122 -8.31 -7.26 -5.96
C GLY A 122 -9.28 -6.91 -4.84
N LEU A 123 -10.50 -6.48 -5.17
CA LEU A 123 -11.55 -6.19 -4.17
C LEU A 123 -11.99 -7.45 -3.41
N ILE A 124 -12.12 -8.58 -4.10
CA ILE A 124 -12.44 -9.88 -3.47
C ILE A 124 -11.33 -10.27 -2.49
N VAL A 125 -10.07 -10.19 -2.92
CA VAL A 125 -8.92 -10.51 -2.07
C VAL A 125 -8.86 -9.57 -0.86
N MET A 126 -9.06 -8.26 -1.05
CA MET A 126 -9.12 -7.29 0.05
C MET A 126 -10.19 -7.66 1.08
N TYR A 127 -11.42 -7.94 0.61
CA TYR A 127 -12.53 -8.28 1.49
C TYR A 127 -12.30 -9.61 2.21
N ALA A 128 -11.85 -10.64 1.50
CA ALA A 128 -11.53 -11.95 2.08
C ALA A 128 -10.44 -11.83 3.16
N THR A 129 -9.38 -11.07 2.89
CA THR A 129 -8.30 -10.86 3.87
C THR A 129 -8.83 -10.15 5.11
N GLY A 130 -9.72 -9.15 4.95
CA GLY A 130 -10.38 -8.49 6.06
C GLY A 130 -11.23 -9.43 6.92
N LEU A 131 -11.94 -10.39 6.30
CA LEU A 131 -12.71 -11.40 7.04
C LEU A 131 -11.82 -12.34 7.86
N PHE A 132 -10.66 -12.73 7.33
CA PHE A 132 -9.76 -13.67 8.01
C PHE A 132 -8.93 -13.04 9.12
N VAL A 133 -8.63 -11.74 9.07
CA VAL A 133 -7.86 -11.06 10.13
C VAL A 133 -8.77 -10.52 11.25
N ALA A 134 -10.05 -10.29 10.97
CA ALA A 134 -11.04 -9.89 11.97
C ALA A 134 -11.68 -11.06 12.74
N ALA A 135 -11.41 -12.31 12.33
CA ALA A 135 -11.88 -13.55 12.97
C ALA A 135 -10.84 -14.09 13.97
#